data_AF-A0A955PUC9-F1
#
_entry.id   AF-A0A955PUC9-F1
#
_cell.length_a   1.000
_cell.length_b   1.000
_cell.length_c   1.000
_cell.angle_alpha   90.00
_cell.angle_beta   90.00
_cell.angle_gamma   90.00
#
_symmetry.space_group_name_H-M   'P 1'
#
loop_
_entity.id
_entity.type
_entity.pdbx_description
1 polymer ?
#
loop_
_entity_poly.entity_id
_entity_poly.type
_entity_poly.pdbx_seq_one_letter_code
_entity_poly.pdbx_strand_id
1 'polypeptide(L)'
;QRLTSAHGYDAEATISPDGKTIVFTSIRDGDLDVYTMDIDGKNLKRLTHEVGYDGGAFFSPDNKRIVYRAHHPKTDEDVKAYRDLLSQNL
;
A
#
# COMPACT_ATOMS: atom_id res chain seq x y z
N GLN A 1 10.55 16.26 7.32
CA GLN A 1 9.16 16.69 7.04
C GLN A 1 8.25 15.48 7.20
N ARG A 2 7.03 15.66 7.74
CA ARG A 2 6.01 14.59 7.76
C ARG A 2 5.20 14.68 6.46
N LEU A 3 5.08 13.57 5.72
CA LEU A 3 4.39 13.53 4.41
C LEU A 3 2.95 13.02 4.48
N THR A 4 2.61 12.24 5.51
CA THR A 4 1.28 11.63 5.69
C THR A 4 0.80 11.79 7.12
N SER A 5 -0.50 12.00 7.30
CA SER A 5 -1.18 12.05 8.60
C SER A 5 -2.27 11.00 8.74
N ALA A 6 -2.31 10.01 7.85
CA ALA A 6 -3.28 8.92 7.94
C ALA A 6 -3.13 8.18 9.27
N HIS A 7 -4.27 7.73 9.80
CA HIS A 7 -4.28 6.90 11.00
C HIS A 7 -4.00 5.44 10.62
N GLY A 8 -3.31 4.71 11.51
CA GLY A 8 -2.95 3.32 11.29
C GLY A 8 -1.62 3.15 10.55
N TYR A 9 -1.50 2.03 9.85
CA TYR A 9 -0.30 1.59 9.17
C TYR A 9 0.00 2.45 7.94
N ASP A 10 1.18 3.08 7.93
CA ASP A 10 1.84 3.69 6.77
C ASP A 10 3.31 3.24 6.82
N ALA A 11 3.70 2.30 5.95
CA ALA A 11 5.05 1.75 6.00
C ALA A 11 5.52 1.19 4.64
N GLU A 12 6.67 0.50 4.66
CA GLU A 12 7.25 -0.21 3.51
C GLU A 12 7.53 0.70 2.31
N ALA A 13 7.80 1.98 2.58
CA ALA A 13 7.98 2.98 1.54
C ALA A 13 9.30 2.80 0.77
N THR A 14 9.25 2.96 -0.54
CA THR A 14 10.41 3.04 -1.43
C THR A 14 10.29 4.24 -2.37
N ILE A 15 11.41 4.74 -2.85
CA ILE A 15 11.47 5.90 -3.76
C ILE A 15 11.77 5.40 -5.18
N SER A 16 11.13 5.99 -6.19
CA SER A 16 11.40 5.71 -7.59
C SER A 16 12.86 6.04 -7.96
N PRO A 17 13.49 5.29 -8.88
CA PRO A 17 14.85 5.57 -9.32
C PRO A 17 15.12 7.02 -9.76
N ASP A 18 14.12 7.74 -10.28
CA ASP A 18 14.23 9.15 -10.65
C ASP A 18 14.05 10.14 -9.48
N GLY A 19 13.78 9.65 -8.27
CA GLY A 19 13.65 10.42 -7.04
C GLY A 19 12.34 11.19 -6.87
N LYS A 20 11.35 11.00 -7.77
CA LYS A 20 10.15 11.85 -7.81
C LYS A 20 8.93 11.27 -7.11
N THR A 21 8.83 9.95 -7.02
CA THR A 21 7.63 9.26 -6.54
C THR A 21 7.98 8.36 -5.37
N ILE A 22 7.14 8.34 -4.34
CA ILE A 22 7.17 7.36 -3.26
C ILE A 22 6.08 6.33 -3.57
N VAL A 23 6.39 5.05 -3.42
CA VAL A 23 5.40 3.97 -3.32
C VAL A 23 5.45 3.40 -1.91
N PHE A 24 4.30 3.10 -1.31
CA PHE A 24 4.23 2.65 0.09
C PHE A 24 2.93 1.89 0.36
N THR A 25 2.90 1.15 1.47
CA THR A 25 1.72 0.41 1.94
C THR A 25 0.95 1.26 2.95
N SER A 26 -0.38 1.31 2.85
CA SER A 26 -1.22 2.04 3.80
C SER A 26 -2.54 1.34 4.08
N ILE A 27 -3.05 1.47 5.32
CA ILE A 27 -4.39 1.02 5.73
C ILE A 27 -5.47 2.11 5.65
N ARG A 28 -5.14 3.29 5.11
CA ARG A 28 -5.99 4.50 5.21
C ARG A 28 -7.42 4.34 4.69
N ASP A 29 -7.65 3.44 3.74
CA ASP A 29 -8.96 3.17 3.14
C ASP A 29 -9.55 1.83 3.61
N GLY A 30 -9.15 1.35 4.80
CA GLY A 30 -9.72 0.19 5.47
C GLY A 30 -9.17 -1.16 5.01
N ASP A 31 -8.15 -1.17 4.17
CA ASP A 31 -7.42 -2.35 3.72
C ASP A 31 -5.94 -2.01 3.50
N LEU A 32 -5.05 -3.00 3.56
CA LEU A 32 -3.63 -2.79 3.28
C LEU A 32 -3.41 -2.75 1.78
N ASP A 33 -3.37 -1.54 1.22
CA ASP A 33 -3.16 -1.32 -0.20
C ASP A 33 -1.83 -0.63 -0.50
N VAL A 34 -1.42 -0.71 -1.77
CA VAL A 34 -0.29 0.03 -2.31
C VAL A 34 -0.75 1.41 -2.77
N TYR A 35 -0.03 2.44 -2.34
CA TYR A 35 -0.24 3.83 -2.71
C TYR A 35 1.02 4.44 -3.32
N THR A 36 0.83 5.50 -4.09
CA THR A 36 1.90 6.40 -4.52
C THR A 36 1.62 7.83 -4.14
N MET A 37 2.67 8.64 -3.97
CA MET A 37 2.60 10.09 -3.88
C MET A 37 3.89 10.70 -4.43
N ASP A 38 3.88 11.99 -4.74
CA ASP A 38 5.09 12.73 -5.08
C ASP A 38 6.03 12.81 -3.87
N ILE A 39 7.33 13.05 -4.12
CA ILE A 39 8.36 13.16 -3.08
C ILE A 39 8.09 14.29 -2.06
N ASP A 40 7.26 15.28 -2.43
CA ASP A 40 6.82 16.37 -1.54
C ASP A 40 5.52 16.04 -0.77
N GLY A 41 4.96 14.85 -0.96
CA GLY A 41 3.74 14.35 -0.32
C GLY A 41 2.43 14.68 -1.06
N LYS A 42 2.48 15.32 -2.23
CA LYS A 42 1.29 15.63 -3.04
C LYS A 42 0.89 14.44 -3.92
N ASN A 43 -0.24 14.59 -4.62
CA ASN A 43 -0.72 13.63 -5.63
C ASN A 43 -0.83 12.19 -5.12
N LEU A 44 -1.28 12.04 -3.87
CA LEU A 44 -1.58 10.75 -3.28
C LEU A 44 -2.59 9.97 -4.15
N LYS A 45 -2.27 8.71 -4.44
CA LYS A 45 -3.08 7.82 -5.26
C LYS A 45 -3.02 6.38 -4.74
N ARG A 46 -4.19 5.74 -4.59
CA ARG A 46 -4.32 4.30 -4.35
C ARG A 46 -4.11 3.53 -5.66
N LEU A 47 -3.28 2.49 -5.65
CA LEU A 47 -2.97 1.68 -6.83
C LEU A 47 -3.71 0.33 -6.83
N THR A 48 -3.92 -0.28 -5.67
CA THR A 48 -4.59 -1.58 -5.54
C THR A 48 -5.94 -1.45 -4.82
N HIS A 49 -6.89 -2.33 -5.12
CA HIS A 49 -8.28 -2.23 -4.65
C HIS A 49 -8.92 -3.60 -4.36
N GLU A 50 -8.18 -4.71 -4.55
CA GLU A 50 -8.69 -6.05 -4.27
C GLU A 50 -8.58 -6.31 -2.76
N VAL A 51 -9.56 -7.00 -2.18
CA VAL A 51 -9.54 -7.31 -0.75
C VAL A 51 -8.35 -8.20 -0.43
N GLY A 52 -7.56 -7.81 0.56
CA GLY A 52 -6.40 -8.58 1.02
C GLY A 52 -5.17 -7.71 1.24
N TYR A 53 -4.05 -8.37 1.55
CA TYR A 53 -2.79 -7.67 1.76
C TYR A 53 -2.12 -7.37 0.42
N ASP A 54 -1.89 -6.10 0.13
CA ASP A 54 -0.98 -5.62 -0.92
C ASP A 54 0.10 -4.72 -0.30
N GLY A 55 1.38 -5.11 -0.42
CA GLY A 55 2.45 -4.31 0.18
C GLY A 55 3.88 -4.69 -0.19
N GLY A 56 4.85 -3.96 0.38
CA GLY A 56 6.28 -4.13 0.12
C GLY A 56 6.67 -3.82 -1.31
N ALA A 57 6.18 -2.70 -1.85
CA ALA A 57 6.33 -2.38 -3.26
C ALA A 57 7.71 -1.77 -3.59
N PHE A 58 8.25 -2.13 -4.77
CA PHE A 58 9.49 -1.58 -5.33
C PHE A 58 9.31 -1.19 -6.79
N PHE A 59 9.93 -0.09 -7.20
CA PHE A 59 9.95 0.34 -8.61
C PHE A 59 10.92 -0.49 -9.46
N SER A 60 10.55 -0.69 -10.73
CA SER A 60 11.50 -1.12 -11.76
C SER A 60 12.53 -0.02 -12.05
N PRO A 61 13.76 -0.37 -12.52
CA PRO A 61 14.80 0.62 -12.80
C PRO A 61 14.41 1.69 -13.82
N ASP A 62 13.47 1.39 -14.72
CA ASP A 62 12.98 2.32 -15.74
C ASP A 62 11.78 3.17 -15.29
N ASN A 63 11.38 3.07 -14.01
CA ASN A 63 10.23 3.76 -13.39
C ASN A 63 8.85 3.41 -13.98
N LYS A 64 8.73 2.40 -14.86
CA LYS A 64 7.45 2.11 -15.55
C LYS A 64 6.54 1.16 -14.80
N ARG A 65 7.08 0.38 -13.87
CA ARG A 65 6.36 -0.67 -13.15
C ARG A 65 6.74 -0.69 -11.69
N ILE A 66 5.90 -1.33 -10.91
CA ILE A 66 6.21 -1.76 -9.56
C ILE A 66 6.05 -3.27 -9.45
N VAL A 67 6.79 -3.88 -8.53
CA VAL A 67 6.50 -5.22 -7.99
C VAL A 67 6.05 -5.05 -6.55
N TYR A 68 5.09 -5.85 -6.10
CA TYR A 68 4.59 -5.86 -4.74
C TYR A 68 4.19 -7.29 -4.34
N ARG A 69 4.04 -7.52 -3.04
CA ARG A 69 3.51 -8.78 -2.48
C ARG A 69 1.99 -8.65 -2.38
N ALA A 70 1.29 -9.72 -2.74
CA ALA A 70 -0.17 -9.77 -2.71
C ALA A 70 -0.64 -11.06 -2.05
N HIS A 71 -1.68 -10.97 -1.23
CA HIS A 71 -2.46 -12.12 -0.75
C HIS A 71 -3.94 -11.75 -0.71
N HIS A 72 -4.71 -12.32 -1.63
CA HIS A 72 -6.14 -12.05 -1.77
C HIS A 72 -6.96 -13.29 -1.38
N PRO A 73 -7.70 -13.26 -0.26
CA PRO A 73 -8.61 -14.34 0.12
C PRO A 73 -9.67 -14.57 -0.97
N LYS A 74 -10.06 -15.84 -1.17
CA LYS A 74 -10.93 -16.25 -2.30
C LYS A 74 -12.31 -16.75 -1.86
N THR A 75 -12.47 -17.15 -0.61
CA THR A 75 -13.75 -17.58 -0.03
C THR A 75 -14.30 -16.51 0.90
N ASP A 76 -15.62 -16.51 1.13
CA ASP A 76 -16.25 -15.60 2.09
C ASP A 76 -15.72 -15.83 3.51
N GLU A 77 -15.41 -17.08 3.86
CA GLU A 77 -14.79 -17.44 5.13
C GLU A 77 -13.39 -16.83 5.27
N ASP A 78 -12.55 -16.91 4.24
CA ASP A 78 -11.20 -16.34 4.25
C ASP A 78 -11.24 -14.81 4.28
N VAL A 79 -12.18 -14.19 3.54
CA VAL A 79 -12.39 -12.74 3.58
C VAL A 79 -12.80 -12.30 4.98
N LYS A 80 -13.72 -13.04 5.62
CA LYS A 80 -14.13 -12.77 7.00
C LYS A 80 -12.95 -12.90 7.96
N ALA A 81 -12.19 -13.99 7.88
CA ALA A 81 -11.02 -14.21 8.72
C ALA A 81 -9.99 -13.10 8.57
N TYR A 82 -9.73 -12.68 7.33
CA TYR A 82 -8.85 -11.54 7.03
C TYR A 82 -9.33 -10.24 7.69
N ARG A 83 -10.62 -9.90 7.55
CA ARG A 83 -11.20 -8.68 8.13
C ARG A 83 -11.19 -8.70 9.66
N ASP A 84 -11.45 -9.86 10.26
CA ASP A 84 -11.40 -10.04 11.71
C ASP A 84 -9.98 -9.79 12.26
N LEU A 85 -8.95 -10.32 11.59
CA LEU A 85 -7.55 -10.04 11.92
C LEU A 85 -7.19 -8.57 11.71
N LEU A 86 -7.59 -7.99 10.58
CA LEU A 86 -7.32 -6.59 10.26
C LEU A 86 -7.89 -5.65 11.33
N SER A 87 -9.10 -5.94 11.86
CA SER A 87 -9.73 -5.17 12.94
C SER A 87 -8.97 -5.22 14.28
N GLN A 88 -8.12 -6.24 14.44
CA GLN A 88 -7.25 -6.42 15.61
C GLN A 88 -5.84 -5.84 15.39
N ASN A 89 -5.65 -5.09 14.29
CA ASN A 89 -4.37 -4.57 13.79
C ASN A 89 -3.41 -5.65 13.25
N LEU A 90 -3.97 -6.76 12.75
CA LEU A 90 -3.27 -7.98 12.31
C LEU A 90 -2.53 -8.70 13.43
#